data_AF-A0A966PXV6-F1
#
_entry.id   AF-A0A966PXV6-F1
#
_cell.length_a   1.000
_cell.length_b   1.000
_cell.length_c   1.000
_cell.angle_alpha   90.00
_cell.angle_beta   90.00
_cell.angle_gamma   90.00
#
_symmetry.space_group_name_H-M   'P 1'
#
loop_
_entity.id
_entity.type
_entity.pdbx_description
1 polymer ?
#
loop_
_entity_poly.entity_id
_entity_poly.type
_entity_poly.pdbx_seq_one_letter_code
_entity_poly.pdbx_strand_id
1 'polypeptide(L)'
;MENKSKIDPFELAKWGVLAVGGFLVYKTLRGLGIVKSAEEKKEEQKIKSIDVGTFAPLSPLYYKNLLTKNKGYPIKILTANNTKAYIANLLAAKGLINDDEAVIYRVFNSIPYQSQISYLAGQFNIKTNKDLNTYLTDILSDSEKIKLINIIESKQIGIMDPKTNKVIQ
;
A
#
# COMPACT_ATOMS: atom_id res chain seq x y z
N MET A 1 -4.49 41.63 34.89
CA MET A 1 -3.04 41.86 34.71
C MET A 1 -2.62 41.13 33.45
N GLU A 2 -2.53 41.83 32.32
CA GLU A 2 -2.08 41.26 31.04
C GLU A 2 -0.55 41.27 30.99
N ASN A 3 0.07 40.09 30.98
CA ASN A 3 1.50 39.92 30.82
C ASN A 3 1.83 39.90 29.31
N LYS A 4 2.09 41.08 28.72
CA LYS A 4 2.54 41.19 27.32
C LYS A 4 4.05 40.93 27.27
N SER A 5 4.43 39.69 26.99
CA SER A 5 5.81 39.30 26.67
C SER A 5 6.32 40.14 25.49
N LYS A 6 7.23 41.08 25.76
CA LYS A 6 7.98 41.82 24.74
C LYS A 6 9.17 40.95 24.34
N ILE A 7 9.03 40.20 23.25
CA ILE A 7 10.15 39.43 22.68
C ILE A 7 11.15 40.43 22.09
N ASP A 8 12.43 40.33 22.49
CA ASP A 8 13.51 41.21 22.05
C ASP A 8 13.81 40.99 20.55
N PRO A 9 13.86 42.06 19.72
CA PRO A 9 14.20 41.95 18.30
C PRO A 9 15.53 41.24 18.04
N PHE A 10 16.52 41.36 18.94
CA PHE A 10 17.81 40.69 18.82
C PHE A 10 17.73 39.20 19.12
N GLU A 11 16.85 38.76 20.04
CA GLU A 11 16.56 37.33 20.23
C GLU A 11 15.83 36.77 19.02
N LEU A 12 14.86 37.52 18.48
CA LEU A 12 14.10 37.14 17.29
C LEU A 12 15.02 36.97 16.06
N ALA A 13 16.01 37.85 15.92
CA ALA A 13 17.04 37.75 14.88
C ALA A 13 17.94 36.51 15.05
N LYS A 14 18.36 36.18 16.28
CA LYS A 14 19.15 34.96 16.56
C LYS A 14 18.39 33.68 16.20
N TRP A 15 17.11 33.59 16.59
CA TRP A 15 16.25 32.47 16.23
C TRP A 15 16.02 32.39 14.72
N GLY A 16 15.89 33.53 14.03
CA GLY A 16 15.82 33.61 12.57
C GLY A 16 17.07 33.06 11.88
N VAL A 17 18.27 33.47 12.32
CA VAL A 17 19.55 32.98 11.76
C VAL A 17 19.74 31.48 12.01
N LEU A 18 19.40 31.00 13.21
CA LEU A 18 19.45 29.56 13.53
C LEU A 18 18.48 28.75 12.68
N ALA A 19 17.26 29.25 12.46
CA ALA A 19 16.28 28.59 11.61
C ALA A 19 16.76 28.50 10.15
N VAL A 20 17.31 29.58 9.60
CA VAL A 20 17.86 29.60 8.23
C VAL A 20 19.07 28.67 8.10
N GLY A 21 20.00 28.71 9.06
CA GLY A 21 21.15 27.81 9.10
C GLY A 21 20.74 26.34 9.17
N GLY A 22 19.79 26.01 10.04
CA GLY A 22 19.23 24.67 10.16
C GLY A 22 18.55 24.19 8.87
N PHE A 23 17.83 25.08 8.17
CA PHE A 23 17.20 24.77 6.89
C PHE A 23 18.24 24.46 5.80
N LEU A 24 19.33 25.22 5.72
CA LEU A 24 20.40 24.97 4.75
C LEU A 24 21.12 23.64 5.01
N VAL A 25 21.42 23.32 6.27
CA VAL A 25 22.02 22.04 6.65
C VAL A 25 21.07 20.88 6.30
N TYR A 26 19.78 20.99 6.64
CA TYR A 26 18.77 19.99 6.29
C TYR A 26 18.69 19.77 4.76
N LYS A 27 18.70 20.85 3.98
CA LYS A 27 18.66 20.78 2.50
C LYS A 27 19.90 20.08 1.93
N THR A 28 21.08 20.37 2.46
CA THR A 28 22.34 19.73 2.02
C THR A 28 22.37 18.25 2.40
N LEU A 29 21.97 17.90 3.63
CA LEU A 29 21.90 16.50 4.07
C LEU A 29 20.86 15.68 3.28
N ARG A 30 19.76 16.31 2.84
CA ARG A 30 18.78 15.69 1.93
C ARG A 30 19.36 15.51 0.52
N GLY A 31 20.05 16.51 -0.01
CA GLY A 31 20.71 16.44 -1.33
C GLY A 31 21.82 15.38 -1.40
N LEU A 32 22.47 15.08 -0.27
CA LEU A 32 23.47 14.02 -0.13
C LEU A 32 22.87 12.64 0.18
N GLY A 33 21.54 12.50 0.27
CA GLY A 33 20.87 11.23 0.57
C GLY A 33 21.03 10.72 2.02
N ILE A 34 21.60 11.54 2.92
CA ILE A 34 21.84 11.18 4.32
C ILE A 34 20.53 11.25 5.12
N VAL A 35 19.69 12.22 4.80
CA VAL A 35 18.38 12.40 5.45
C VAL A 35 17.28 12.12 4.43
N LYS A 36 16.65 10.95 4.57
CA LYS A 36 15.50 10.55 3.75
C LYS A 36 14.29 11.41 4.05
N SER A 37 13.57 11.80 3.01
CA SER A 37 12.32 12.54 3.15
C SER A 37 11.23 11.69 3.83
N ALA A 38 10.17 12.34 4.33
CA ALA A 38 9.04 11.62 4.90
C ALA A 38 8.34 10.71 3.88
N GLU A 39 8.38 11.08 2.60
CA GLU A 39 7.81 10.29 1.49
C GLU A 39 8.66 9.05 1.22
N GLU A 40 9.97 9.20 1.06
CA GLU A 40 10.91 8.08 0.89
C GLU A 40 10.81 7.08 2.04
N LYS A 41 10.68 7.55 3.29
CA LYS A 41 10.48 6.66 4.44
C LYS A 41 9.17 5.89 4.37
N LYS A 42 8.09 6.50 3.89
CA LYS A 42 6.79 5.82 3.70
C LYS A 42 6.87 4.79 2.57
N GLU A 43 7.52 5.12 1.47
CA GLU A 43 7.73 4.19 0.35
C GLU A 43 8.59 2.99 0.76
N GLU A 44 9.66 3.20 1.53
CA GLU A 44 10.46 2.10 2.08
C GLU A 44 9.66 1.23 3.05
N GLN A 45 8.79 1.81 3.87
CA GLN A 45 7.90 1.03 4.74
C GLN A 45 6.90 0.22 3.92
N LYS A 46 6.36 0.79 2.85
CA LYS A 46 5.47 0.12 1.89
C LYS A 46 6.15 -1.09 1.25
N ILE A 47 7.35 -0.90 0.69
CA ILE A 47 8.15 -1.99 0.10
C ILE A 47 8.41 -3.09 1.14
N LYS A 48 8.91 -2.71 2.32
CA LYS A 48 9.17 -3.67 3.41
C LYS A 48 7.93 -4.47 3.79
N SER A 49 6.76 -3.84 3.81
CA SER A 49 5.52 -4.53 4.16
C SER A 49 5.13 -5.62 3.15
N ILE A 50 5.44 -5.41 1.86
CA ILE A 50 5.30 -6.44 0.82
C ILE A 50 6.36 -7.52 1.00
N ASP A 51 7.63 -7.15 1.10
CA ASP A 51 8.74 -8.11 1.17
C ASP A 51 8.63 -9.06 2.36
N VAL A 52 8.18 -8.56 3.52
CA VAL A 52 8.02 -9.37 4.74
C VAL A 52 6.63 -10.03 4.86
N GLY A 53 5.77 -9.96 3.84
CA GLY A 53 4.49 -10.65 3.89
C GLY A 53 3.38 -9.96 4.70
N THR A 54 3.61 -8.73 5.20
CA THR A 54 2.72 -8.05 6.16
C THR A 54 1.71 -7.11 5.52
N PHE A 55 1.80 -6.83 4.21
CA PHE A 55 0.82 -6.02 3.50
C PHE A 55 -0.55 -6.73 3.45
N ALA A 56 -1.46 -6.25 4.29
CA ALA A 56 -2.65 -7.01 4.64
C ALA A 56 -3.54 -7.40 3.44
N PRO A 57 -3.83 -6.53 2.46
CA PRO A 57 -4.67 -6.92 1.31
C PRO A 57 -4.11 -8.07 0.46
N LEU A 58 -2.79 -8.28 0.44
CA LEU A 58 -2.16 -9.42 -0.25
C LEU A 58 -2.09 -10.69 0.63
N SER A 59 -2.48 -10.60 1.91
CA SER A 59 -2.56 -11.75 2.80
C SER A 59 -3.93 -12.43 2.71
N PRO A 60 -3.99 -13.77 2.66
CA PRO A 60 -5.26 -14.50 2.74
C PRO A 60 -5.99 -14.33 4.08
N LEU A 61 -5.31 -13.82 5.11
CA LEU A 61 -5.90 -13.59 6.43
C LEU A 61 -6.75 -12.31 6.48
N TYR A 62 -6.52 -11.36 5.57
CA TYR A 62 -7.20 -10.07 5.65
C TYR A 62 -8.71 -10.17 5.46
N TYR A 63 -9.20 -10.83 4.40
CA TYR A 63 -10.65 -11.01 4.20
C TYR A 63 -11.27 -11.86 5.32
N LYS A 64 -10.55 -12.85 5.85
CA LYS A 64 -11.00 -13.66 7.00
C LYS A 64 -11.17 -12.80 8.24
N ASN A 65 -10.21 -11.93 8.52
CA ASN A 65 -10.28 -10.99 9.64
C ASN A 65 -11.43 -10.00 9.46
N LEU A 66 -11.68 -9.52 8.24
CA LEU A 66 -12.84 -8.67 7.95
C LEU A 66 -14.16 -9.41 8.24
N LEU A 67 -14.29 -10.67 7.83
CA LEU A 67 -15.46 -11.51 8.11
C LEU A 67 -15.67 -11.70 9.62
N THR A 68 -14.59 -11.96 10.37
CA THR A 68 -14.68 -12.17 11.83
C THR A 68 -15.03 -10.89 12.58
N LYS A 69 -14.48 -9.73 12.18
CA LYS A 69 -14.70 -8.45 12.85
C LYS A 69 -16.07 -7.83 12.53
N ASN A 70 -16.56 -8.02 11.30
CA ASN A 70 -17.80 -7.41 10.83
C ASN A 70 -18.92 -8.44 10.72
N LYS A 71 -19.17 -9.18 11.80
CA LYS A 71 -20.24 -10.19 11.84
C LYS A 71 -21.58 -9.57 11.44
N GLY A 72 -22.27 -10.21 10.49
CA GLY A 72 -23.56 -9.73 9.98
C GLY A 72 -23.47 -8.73 8.82
N TYR A 73 -22.27 -8.29 8.44
CA TYR A 73 -22.05 -7.46 7.26
C TYR A 73 -21.52 -8.32 6.09
N PRO A 74 -22.21 -8.32 4.94
CA PRO A 74 -21.71 -9.02 3.76
C PRO A 74 -20.38 -8.46 3.27
N ILE A 75 -19.46 -9.33 2.83
CA ILE A 75 -18.16 -8.94 2.28
C ILE A 75 -18.08 -9.35 0.82
N LYS A 76 -17.65 -8.43 -0.04
CA LYS A 76 -17.44 -8.70 -1.46
C LYS A 76 -16.23 -9.63 -1.64
N ILE A 77 -16.45 -10.76 -2.31
CA ILE A 77 -15.40 -11.67 -2.77
C ILE A 77 -15.48 -11.84 -4.29
N LEU A 78 -14.45 -12.42 -4.90
CA LEU A 78 -14.44 -12.71 -6.33
C LEU A 78 -15.30 -13.93 -6.63
N THR A 79 -15.87 -13.97 -7.84
CA THR A 79 -16.48 -15.19 -8.36
C THR A 79 -15.39 -16.22 -8.71
N ALA A 80 -15.76 -17.50 -8.76
CA ALA A 80 -14.82 -18.56 -9.13
C ALA A 80 -14.19 -18.34 -10.51
N ASN A 81 -15.00 -17.91 -11.50
CA ASN A 81 -14.53 -17.64 -12.86
C ASN A 81 -13.52 -16.49 -12.90
N ASN A 82 -13.81 -15.36 -12.25
CA ASN A 82 -12.90 -14.22 -12.22
C ASN A 82 -11.61 -14.57 -11.47
N THR A 83 -11.73 -15.29 -10.36
CA THR A 83 -10.57 -15.79 -9.59
C THR A 83 -9.66 -16.64 -10.48
N LYS A 84 -10.24 -17.63 -11.19
CA LYS A 84 -9.48 -18.52 -12.07
C LYS A 84 -8.77 -17.74 -13.18
N ALA A 85 -9.46 -16.80 -13.81
CA ALA A 85 -8.92 -15.95 -14.87
C ALA A 85 -7.77 -15.07 -14.35
N TYR A 86 -7.95 -14.41 -13.21
CA TYR A 86 -6.92 -13.56 -12.62
C TYR A 86 -5.69 -14.35 -12.20
N ILE A 87 -5.84 -15.53 -11.58
CA ILE A 87 -4.68 -16.38 -11.27
C ILE A 87 -3.95 -16.81 -12.55
N ALA A 88 -4.68 -17.16 -13.61
CA ALA A 88 -4.05 -17.52 -14.89
C ALA A 88 -3.25 -16.35 -15.48
N ASN A 89 -3.81 -15.14 -15.47
CA ASN A 89 -3.11 -13.94 -15.95
C ASN A 89 -1.87 -13.62 -15.09
N LEU A 90 -1.97 -13.75 -13.76
CA LEU A 90 -0.83 -13.53 -12.87
C LEU A 90 0.30 -14.53 -13.11
N LEU A 91 -0.02 -15.80 -13.37
CA LEU A 91 0.98 -16.84 -13.68
C LEU A 91 1.57 -16.69 -15.08
N ALA A 92 0.78 -16.21 -16.05
CA ALA A 92 1.25 -15.92 -17.40
C ALA A 92 2.21 -14.72 -17.43
N ALA A 93 2.07 -13.79 -16.49
CA ALA A 93 2.93 -12.61 -16.31
C ALA A 93 4.34 -12.95 -15.76
N LYS A 94 4.76 -14.22 -15.80
CA LYS A 94 6.12 -14.66 -15.44
C LYS A 94 6.88 -15.09 -16.70
N GLY A 95 6.95 -14.21 -17.70
CA GLY A 95 7.70 -14.39 -18.94
C GLY A 95 9.11 -13.80 -18.86
N LEU A 96 9.99 -14.25 -19.75
CA LEU A 96 11.41 -13.87 -19.77
C LEU A 96 11.74 -12.66 -20.68
N ILE A 97 10.77 -12.13 -21.44
CA ILE A 97 11.09 -11.32 -22.65
C ILE A 97 10.26 -10.01 -22.82
N ASN A 98 9.14 -9.77 -22.11
CA ASN A 98 8.37 -8.51 -22.26
C ASN A 98 7.76 -8.03 -20.93
N ASP A 99 7.64 -6.70 -20.76
CA ASP A 99 7.03 -5.98 -19.60
C ASP A 99 5.71 -6.61 -19.13
N ASP A 100 5.79 -7.54 -18.18
CA ASP A 100 4.67 -8.35 -17.70
C ASP A 100 3.97 -7.69 -16.50
N GLU A 101 4.55 -6.65 -15.92
CA GLU A 101 4.00 -5.90 -14.79
C GLU A 101 2.73 -5.16 -15.20
N ALA A 102 2.61 -4.78 -16.47
CA ALA A 102 1.39 -4.21 -17.02
C ALA A 102 0.19 -5.17 -16.91
N VAL A 103 0.40 -6.48 -17.06
CA VAL A 103 -0.64 -7.50 -16.89
C VAL A 103 -1.02 -7.60 -15.41
N ILE A 104 -0.04 -7.60 -14.52
CA ILE A 104 -0.23 -7.60 -13.07
C ILE A 104 -1.07 -6.38 -12.67
N TYR A 105 -0.66 -5.17 -13.04
CA TYR A 105 -1.39 -3.95 -12.73
C TYR A 105 -2.80 -3.95 -13.30
N ARG A 106 -3.02 -4.53 -14.49
CA ARG A 106 -4.35 -4.66 -15.08
C ARG A 106 -5.25 -5.55 -14.22
N VAL A 107 -4.76 -6.71 -13.79
CA VAL A 107 -5.49 -7.60 -12.88
C VAL A 107 -5.91 -6.85 -11.61
N PHE A 108 -4.96 -6.19 -10.94
CA PHE A 108 -5.26 -5.46 -9.69
C PHE A 108 -6.14 -4.23 -9.91
N ASN A 109 -6.06 -3.58 -11.08
CA ASN A 109 -6.97 -2.49 -11.41
C ASN A 109 -8.40 -2.94 -11.65
N SER A 110 -8.60 -4.13 -12.23
CA SER A 110 -9.91 -4.74 -12.45
C SER A 110 -10.58 -5.26 -11.18
N ILE A 111 -9.88 -5.27 -10.05
CA ILE A 111 -10.44 -5.68 -8.76
C ILE A 111 -10.85 -4.43 -7.96
N PRO A 112 -12.16 -4.23 -7.71
CA PRO A 112 -12.64 -3.02 -7.04
C PRO A 112 -12.40 -2.99 -5.52
N TYR A 113 -12.20 -4.15 -4.87
CA TYR A 113 -12.16 -4.22 -3.41
C TYR A 113 -10.92 -4.93 -2.85
N GLN A 114 -10.38 -4.43 -1.74
CA GLN A 114 -9.25 -5.05 -1.03
C GLN A 114 -9.61 -6.45 -0.51
N SER A 115 -10.85 -6.68 -0.07
CA SER A 115 -11.34 -8.01 0.33
C SER A 115 -11.27 -9.04 -0.80
N GLN A 116 -11.51 -8.62 -2.04
CA GLN A 116 -11.42 -9.47 -3.23
C GLN A 116 -9.98 -9.81 -3.58
N ILE A 117 -9.05 -8.88 -3.37
CA ILE A 117 -7.61 -9.10 -3.54
C ILE A 117 -7.10 -10.11 -2.52
N SER A 118 -7.51 -9.97 -1.26
CA SER A 118 -7.15 -10.93 -0.21
C SER A 118 -7.76 -12.31 -0.45
N TYR A 119 -8.99 -12.38 -0.96
CA TYR A 119 -9.58 -13.63 -1.40
C TYR A 119 -8.79 -14.27 -2.56
N LEU A 120 -8.38 -13.47 -3.56
CA LEU A 120 -7.52 -13.90 -4.65
C LEU A 120 -6.20 -14.48 -4.13
N ALA A 121 -5.57 -13.83 -3.14
CA ALA A 121 -4.33 -14.29 -2.53
C ALA A 121 -4.48 -15.69 -1.89
N GLY A 122 -5.59 -15.94 -1.19
CA GLY A 122 -5.89 -17.27 -0.64
C GLY A 122 -6.07 -18.33 -1.71
N GLN A 123 -6.81 -18.01 -2.77
CA GLN A 123 -7.03 -18.94 -3.89
C GLN A 123 -5.76 -19.18 -4.71
N PHE A 124 -4.92 -18.17 -4.85
CA PHE A 124 -3.61 -18.28 -5.49
C PHE A 124 -2.71 -19.24 -4.71
N ASN A 125 -2.64 -19.09 -3.39
CA ASN A 125 -1.87 -19.98 -2.52
C ASN A 125 -2.36 -21.43 -2.64
N ILE A 126 -3.67 -21.66 -2.51
CA ILE A 126 -4.26 -23.01 -2.67
C ILE A 126 -3.89 -23.64 -4.02
N LYS A 127 -3.91 -22.86 -5.11
CA LYS A 127 -3.68 -23.38 -6.45
C LYS A 127 -2.20 -23.61 -6.77
N THR A 128 -1.29 -22.82 -6.22
CA THR A 128 0.11 -22.77 -6.61
C THR A 128 1.07 -23.26 -5.52
N ASN A 129 0.55 -23.49 -4.31
CA ASN A 129 1.32 -23.69 -3.08
C ASN A 129 2.34 -22.57 -2.81
N LYS A 130 2.12 -21.38 -3.37
CA LYS A 130 2.98 -20.21 -3.20
C LYS A 130 2.14 -19.02 -2.75
N ASP A 131 2.65 -18.30 -1.75
CA ASP A 131 2.01 -17.08 -1.28
C ASP A 131 2.04 -15.99 -2.37
N LEU A 132 0.91 -15.29 -2.57
CA LEU A 132 0.78 -14.29 -3.64
C LEU A 132 1.74 -13.11 -3.41
N ASN A 133 1.94 -12.72 -2.16
CA ASN A 133 2.86 -11.62 -1.84
C ASN A 133 4.30 -12.04 -2.20
N THR A 134 4.72 -13.22 -1.75
CA THR A 134 6.02 -13.80 -2.12
C THR A 134 6.19 -13.93 -3.64
N TYR A 135 5.14 -14.38 -4.34
CA TYR A 135 5.15 -14.48 -5.80
C TYR A 135 5.40 -13.13 -6.48
N LEU A 136 4.74 -12.07 -6.03
CA LEU A 136 4.88 -10.72 -6.58
C LEU A 136 6.24 -10.11 -6.23
N THR A 137 6.76 -10.35 -5.03
CA THR A 137 8.08 -9.89 -4.60
C THR A 137 9.20 -10.47 -5.47
N ASP A 138 9.06 -11.72 -5.90
CA ASP A 138 10.06 -12.40 -6.72
C ASP A 138 10.14 -11.87 -8.16
N ILE A 139 9.07 -11.22 -8.65
CA ILE A 139 8.96 -10.83 -10.05
C ILE A 139 8.89 -9.31 -10.25
N LEU A 140 8.59 -8.52 -9.21
CA LEU A 140 8.51 -7.07 -9.28
C LEU A 140 9.73 -6.41 -8.66
N SER A 141 10.23 -5.36 -9.31
CA SER A 141 11.17 -4.41 -8.72
C SER A 141 10.51 -3.54 -7.65
N ASP A 142 11.31 -2.85 -6.84
CA ASP A 142 10.79 -2.00 -5.75
C ASP A 142 9.89 -0.85 -6.23
N SER A 143 10.22 -0.22 -7.36
CA SER A 143 9.37 0.81 -7.98
C SER A 143 8.02 0.24 -8.40
N GLU A 144 7.99 -1.01 -8.87
CA GLU A 144 6.80 -1.69 -9.34
C GLU A 144 5.93 -2.17 -8.19
N LYS A 145 6.55 -2.60 -7.09
CA LYS A 145 5.87 -2.88 -5.82
C LYS A 145 5.17 -1.63 -5.31
N ILE A 146 5.82 -0.46 -5.30
CA ILE A 146 5.19 0.81 -4.87
C ILE A 146 3.96 1.10 -5.72
N LYS A 147 4.08 1.00 -7.04
CA LYS A 147 2.96 1.23 -7.96
C LYS A 147 1.81 0.27 -7.70
N LEU A 148 2.10 -1.01 -7.49
CA LEU A 148 1.10 -2.01 -7.12
C LEU A 148 0.41 -1.68 -5.79
N ILE A 149 1.18 -1.32 -4.76
CA ILE A 149 0.63 -0.93 -3.44
C ILE A 149 -0.33 0.24 -3.60
N ASN A 150 0.05 1.27 -4.35
CA ASN A 150 -0.81 2.43 -4.57
C ASN A 150 -2.12 2.05 -5.30
N ILE A 151 -2.06 1.14 -6.28
CA ILE A 151 -3.26 0.59 -6.91
C ILE A 151 -4.14 -0.11 -5.87
N ILE A 152 -3.57 -0.96 -5.01
CA ILE A 152 -4.33 -1.74 -4.02
C ILE A 152 -4.93 -0.83 -2.92
N GLU A 153 -4.16 0.12 -2.41
CA GLU A 153 -4.60 1.07 -1.38
C GLU A 153 -5.72 1.97 -1.88
N SER A 154 -5.75 2.30 -3.16
CA SER A 154 -6.86 3.06 -3.76
C SER A 154 -8.21 2.32 -3.79
N LYS A 155 -8.22 1.00 -3.53
CA LYS A 155 -9.43 0.19 -3.56
C LYS A 155 -10.18 0.27 -2.23
N GLN A 156 -11.51 0.16 -2.29
CA GLN A 156 -12.36 0.15 -1.09
C GLN A 156 -12.25 -1.19 -0.35
N ILE A 157 -12.57 -1.24 0.95
CA ILE A 157 -12.40 -2.44 1.79
C ILE A 157 -13.39 -3.57 1.42
N GLY A 158 -14.55 -3.25 0.84
CA GLY A 158 -15.51 -4.23 0.32
C GLY A 158 -16.50 -4.78 1.34
N ILE A 159 -16.65 -4.12 2.50
CA ILE A 159 -17.70 -4.41 3.49
C ILE A 159 -18.99 -3.73 3.03
N MET A 160 -20.11 -4.44 3.04
CA MET A 160 -21.41 -3.91 2.62
C MET A 160 -22.35 -3.71 3.80
N ASP A 161 -23.10 -2.61 3.78
CA ASP A 161 -24.25 -2.40 4.65
C ASP A 161 -25.39 -3.34 4.23
N PRO A 162 -25.89 -4.21 5.14
CA PRO A 162 -26.94 -5.18 4.83
C PRO A 162 -28.29 -4.52 4.46
N LYS A 163 -28.55 -3.28 4.87
CA LYS A 163 -29.80 -2.57 4.60
C LYS A 163 -29.79 -1.84 3.27
N THR A 164 -28.66 -1.21 2.95
CA THR A 164 -28.55 -0.35 1.76
C THR A 164 -27.84 -1.03 0.59
N ASN A 165 -27.21 -2.18 0.82
CA ASN A 165 -26.36 -2.89 -0.14
C ASN A 165 -25.24 -2.01 -0.75
N LYS A 166 -24.84 -0.96 -0.01
CA LYS A 166 -23.76 -0.05 -0.37
C LYS A 166 -22.49 -0.40 0.42
N VAL A 167 -21.34 -0.05 -0.14
CA VAL A 167 -20.05 -0.25 0.53
C VAL A 167 -19.91 0.77 1.66
N ILE A 168 -19.48 0.29 2.83
CA ILE A 168 -19.17 1.12 3.99
C ILE A 168 -17.78 1.70 3.78
N GLN A 169 -17.67 3.04 3.84
CA GLN A 169 -16.40 3.77 3.71
C GLN A 169 -15.59 3.68 5.00
#